data_AF-A0A352PJ49-F1
#
_entry.id   AF-A0A352PJ49-F1
#
_cell.length_a   1.000
_cell.length_b   1.000
_cell.length_c   1.000
_cell.angle_alpha   90.00
_cell.angle_beta   90.00
_cell.angle_gamma   90.00
#
_symmetry.space_group_name_H-M   'P 1'
#
loop_
_entity.id
_entity.type
_entity.pdbx_description
1 polymer ?
#
loop_
_entity_poly.entity_id
_entity_poly.type
_entity_poly.pdbx_seq_one_letter_code
_entity_poly.pdbx_strand_id
1 'polypeptide(L)' 'PGEEDVMSKLLLLLGPSGVGKSAIIDELSKLDSRFVYISPYMTRPLRQGERNKIAVSDEQMDEM' A
#
# COMPACT_ATOMS: atom_id res chain seq x y z
N PRO A 1 33.94 -7.27 1.11
CA PRO A 1 32.55 -7.80 1.16
C PRO A 1 31.58 -6.61 1.17
N GLY A 2 31.18 -6.16 -0.02
CA GLY A 2 30.30 -5.00 -0.15
C GLY A 2 28.87 -5.38 0.24
N GLU A 3 28.28 -4.67 1.19
CA GLU A 3 26.83 -4.56 1.28
C GLU A 3 26.37 -3.87 0.00
N GLU A 4 25.82 -4.65 -0.93
CA GLU A 4 24.96 -4.07 -1.96
C GLU A 4 23.72 -3.55 -1.24
N ASP A 5 23.54 -2.23 -1.26
CA ASP A 5 22.31 -1.57 -0.86
C ASP A 5 21.21 -2.01 -1.84
N VAL A 6 20.49 -3.07 -1.48
CA VAL A 6 19.45 -3.67 -2.34
C VAL A 6 18.28 -2.69 -2.40
N MET A 7 18.32 -1.77 -3.35
CA MET A 7 17.20 -0.87 -3.63
C MET A 7 15.95 -1.70 -3.93
N SER A 8 14.95 -1.58 -3.05
CA SER A 8 13.63 -2.17 -3.24
C SER A 8 12.98 -1.64 -4.51
N LYS A 9 12.44 -2.53 -5.33
CA LYS A 9 11.70 -2.16 -6.55
C LYS A 9 10.24 -1.90 -6.22
N LEU A 10 9.64 -0.92 -6.91
CA LEU A 10 8.20 -0.70 -6.87
C LEU A 10 7.51 -1.68 -7.83
N LEU A 11 6.57 -2.46 -7.31
CA LEU A 11 5.64 -3.26 -8.11
C LEU A 11 4.29 -2.54 -8.22
N LEU A 12 3.91 -2.15 -9.43
CA LEU A 12 2.64 -1.48 -9.71
C LEU A 12 1.67 -2.44 -10.41
N LEU A 13 0.52 -2.71 -9.79
CA LEU A 13 -0.56 -3.51 -10.38
C LEU A 13 -1.64 -2.59 -10.97
N LEU A 14 -1.91 -2.72 -12.27
CA LEU A 14 -2.84 -1.87 -13.01
C LEU A 14 -4.12 -2.63 -13.39
N GLY A 15 -5.21 -1.88 -13.57
CA GLY A 15 -6.51 -2.39 -14.00
C GLY A 15 -7.69 -1.65 -13.37
N PRO A 16 -8.90 -1.75 -13.93
CA PRO A 16 -10.07 -1.03 -13.42
C PRO A 16 -10.47 -1.49 -12.00
N SER A 17 -11.30 -0.71 -11.32
CA SER A 17 -11.83 -1.10 -10.00
C SER A 17 -12.62 -2.42 -10.08
N GLY A 18 -12.56 -3.24 -9.03
CA GLY A 18 -13.30 -4.51 -8.96
C GLY A 18 -12.62 -5.73 -9.58
N VAL A 19 -11.52 -5.59 -10.34
CA VAL A 19 -10.83 -6.74 -10.98
C VAL A 19 -10.02 -7.63 -10.02
N GLY A 20 -10.08 -7.39 -8.72
CA GLY A 20 -9.39 -8.22 -7.71
C GLY A 20 -7.94 -7.84 -7.39
N LYS A 21 -7.46 -6.65 -7.79
CA LYS A 21 -6.08 -6.19 -7.50
C LYS A 21 -5.70 -6.29 -6.02
N SER A 22 -6.60 -5.91 -5.10
CA SER A 22 -6.36 -6.01 -3.66
C SER A 22 -6.16 -7.45 -3.19
N ALA A 23 -6.90 -8.41 -3.77
CA ALA A 23 -6.71 -9.82 -3.44
C ALA A 23 -5.32 -10.31 -3.84
N ILE A 24 -4.83 -9.90 -5.02
CA ILE A 24 -3.46 -10.23 -5.47
C ILE A 24 -2.41 -9.67 -4.50
N ILE A 25 -2.57 -8.41 -4.07
CA ILE A 25 -1.66 -7.76 -3.12
C ILE A 25 -1.65 -8.52 -1.78
N ASP A 26 -2.84 -8.86 -1.26
CA ASP A 26 -2.97 -9.57 0.01
C ASP A 26 -2.32 -10.96 -0.06
N GLU A 27 -2.48 -11.69 -1.17
CA GLU A 27 -1.82 -12.99 -1.36
C GLU A 27 -0.31 -12.87 -1.54
N LEU A 28 0.19 -11.91 -2.32
CA LEU A 28 1.63 -11.67 -2.48
C LEU A 28 2.30 -11.39 -1.13
N SER A 29 1.66 -10.56 -0.29
CA SER A 29 2.18 -10.20 1.03
C SER A 29 2.20 -11.38 2.02
N LYS A 30 1.32 -12.38 1.84
CA LYS A 30 1.32 -13.62 2.64
C LYS A 30 2.34 -14.63 2.14
N LEU A 31 2.54 -14.69 0.82
CA LEU A 31 3.40 -15.69 0.17
C LEU A 31 4.88 -15.38 0.37
N ASP A 32 5.27 -14.10 0.41
CA ASP A 32 6.68 -13.71 0.50
C ASP A 32 6.84 -12.35 1.19
N SER A 33 7.68 -12.31 2.23
CA SER A 33 7.90 -11.12 3.08
C SER A 33 8.59 -9.97 2.37
N ARG A 34 9.11 -10.17 1.16
CA ARG A 34 9.66 -9.09 0.32
C ARG A 34 8.57 -8.17 -0.20
N PHE A 35 7.32 -8.61 -0.26
CA PHE A 35 6.20 -7.77 -0.67
C PHE A 35 5.62 -7.02 0.52
N VAL A 36 5.80 -5.71 0.51
CA VAL A 36 5.26 -4.80 1.52
C VAL A 36 4.19 -3.92 0.86
N TYR A 37 3.01 -3.88 1.46
CA TYR A 37 1.95 -3.00 0.99
C TYR A 37 2.22 -1.55 1.42
N ILE A 38 2.17 -0.63 0.46
CA ILE A 38 2.28 0.81 0.72
C ILE A 38 0.89 1.34 1.08
N SER A 39 0.73 1.78 2.33
CA SER A 39 -0.54 2.33 2.81
C SER A 39 -0.84 3.70 2.19
N PRO A 40 -1.98 3.87 1.49
CA PRO A 40 -2.38 5.17 1.00
C PRO A 40 -2.96 6.03 2.13
N TYR A 41 -2.73 7.33 2.00
CA TYR A 41 -3.34 8.36 2.83
C TYR A 41 -4.66 8.82 2.21
N MET A 42 -5.65 9.14 3.05
CA MET A 42 -6.95 9.64 2.60
C MET A 42 -7.58 10.56 3.63
N THR A 43 -8.36 11.53 3.17
CA THR A 43 -9.04 12.48 4.05
C THR A 43 -10.41 11.98 4.54
N ARG A 44 -11.00 11.01 3.84
CA ARG A 44 -12.21 10.34 4.32
C ARG A 44 -11.91 9.48 5.56
N PRO A 45 -12.88 9.31 6.47
CA PRO A 45 -12.72 8.40 7.60
C PRO A 45 -12.58 6.94 7.17
N LEU A 46 -11.87 6.15 7.98
CA LEU A 46 -11.82 4.70 7.84
C LEU A 46 -13.17 4.08 8.18
N ARG A 47 -13.58 3.09 7.38
CA ARG A 47 -14.77 2.28 7.69
C ARG A 47 -14.46 1.28 8.79
N GLN A 48 -15.49 0.78 9.48
CA GLN A 48 -15.31 -0.27 10.48
C GLN A 48 -14.61 -1.49 9.86
N GLY A 49 -13.49 -1.90 10.45
CA GLY A 49 -12.69 -3.04 9.97
C GLY A 49 -11.84 -2.76 8.72
N GLU A 50 -11.84 -1.54 8.21
CA GLU A 50 -10.92 -1.14 7.14
C GLU A 50 -9.48 -1.13 7.65
N ARG A 51 -8.57 -1.77 6.91
CA ARG A 51 -7.15 -1.94 7.28
C ARG A 51 -6.24 -1.32 6.24
N ASN A 52 -4.95 -1.22 6.58
CA ASN A 52 -3.85 -0.88 5.68
C ASN A 52 -3.96 0.51 5.03
N LYS A 53 -4.70 1.43 5.64
CA LYS A 53 -4.97 2.79 5.15
C LYS A 53 -4.82 3.77 6.30
N ILE A 54 -4.38 4.98 5.98
CA ILE A 54 -4.18 6.03 6.97
C ILE A 54 -5.18 7.14 6.68
N ALA A 55 -6.06 7.42 7.63
CA ALA A 55 -6.92 8.60 7.58
C ALA A 55 -6.17 9.80 8.15
N VAL A 56 -6.20 10.91 7.42
CA VAL A 56 -5.61 12.20 7.81
C VAL A 56 -6.66 13.30 7.66
N SER A 57 -6.43 14.47 8.26
CA SER A 57 -7.27 15.65 7.96
C SER A 57 -6.95 16.22 6.58
N ASP A 58 -7.82 17.08 6.07
CA ASP A 58 -7.56 17.80 4.81
C ASP A 58 -6.31 18.69 4.95
N GLU A 59 -6.12 19.37 6.09
CA GLU A 59 -4.95 20.21 6.33
C GLU A 59 -3.65 19.40 6.34
N GLN A 60 -3.66 18.21 6.96
CA GLN A 60 -2.49 17.30 6.96
C GLN A 60 -2.15 16.79 5.56
N MET A 61 -3.16 16.58 4.71
CA MET A 61 -2.95 16.15 3.34
C MET A 61 -2.36 17.28 2.48
N ASP A 62 -2.81 18.52 2.69
CA ASP A 62 -2.33 19.70 1.95
C ASP A 62 -0.85 20.04 2.26
N GLU A 63 -0.33 19.59 3.40
CA GLU A 63 1.08 19.79 3.83
C GLU A 63 2.05 18.70 3.31
N MET A 64 1.57 17.62 2.69
CA MET A 64 2.36 16.48 2.19
C MET A 64 2.88 16.66 0.76
#